data_AF-A0A920DR69-F1
#
_entry.id   AF-A0A920DR69-F1
#
_cell.length_a   1.000
_cell.length_b   1.000
_cell.length_c   1.000
_cell.angle_alpha   90.00
_cell.angle_beta   90.00
_cell.angle_gamma   90.00
#
_symmetry.space_group_name_H-M   'P 1'
#
loop_
_entity.id
_entity.type
_entity.pdbx_description
1 polymer ?
#
loop_
_entity_poly.entity_id
_entity_poly.type
_entity_poly.pdbx_seq_one_letter_code
_entity_poly.pdbx_strand_id
1 'polypeptide(L)' 'MNGAYPQRLRYGAGAYNKNSDNVNAANTVQGADKMGTKLWWAK' A
#
# COMPACT_ATOMS: atom_id res chain seq x y z
N MET A 1 6.45 -10.95 10.04
CA MET A 1 5.29 -10.03 10.08
C MET A 1 5.09 -9.68 11.55
N ASN A 2 5.52 -8.49 11.99
CA ASN A 2 5.75 -8.11 13.40
C ASN A 2 4.47 -7.97 14.25
N GLY A 3 3.55 -8.95 14.22
CA GLY A 3 2.32 -8.92 15.02
C GLY A 3 1.33 -7.79 14.65
N ALA A 4 1.67 -6.93 13.69
CA ALA A 4 0.78 -5.88 13.19
C ALA A 4 -0.32 -6.52 12.34
N TYR A 5 -1.58 -6.35 12.78
CA TYR A 5 -2.73 -6.74 11.99
C TYR A 5 -2.72 -6.02 10.64
N PRO A 6 -2.95 -6.74 9.53
CA PRO A 6 -3.01 -6.12 8.22
C PRO A 6 -4.14 -5.08 8.20
N GLN A 7 -3.76 -3.82 8.04
CA GLN A 7 -4.67 -2.69 7.88
C GLN A 7 -5.07 -2.52 6.41
N ARG A 8 -4.24 -3.02 5.47
CA ARG A 8 -4.53 -3.04 4.03
C ARG A 8 -3.90 -4.23 3.33
N LEU A 9 -4.38 -4.52 2.11
CA LEU A 9 -3.71 -5.41 1.17
C LEU A 9 -2.74 -4.61 0.29
N ARG A 10 -1.64 -5.25 -0.13
CA ARG A 10 -0.68 -4.64 -1.06
C ARG A 10 -1.22 -4.64 -2.48
N TYR A 11 -0.75 -3.70 -3.31
CA TYR A 11 -1.04 -3.75 -4.74
C TYR A 11 -0.42 -5.01 -5.36
N GLY A 12 -1.16 -5.62 -6.29
CA GLY A 12 -0.67 -6.79 -7.03
C GLY A 12 0.52 -6.42 -7.94
N ALA A 13 1.43 -7.36 -8.17
CA ALA A 13 2.62 -7.14 -9.01
C ALA A 13 2.29 -6.65 -10.43
N GLY A 14 1.13 -7.02 -10.97
CA GLY A 14 0.65 -6.52 -12.27
C GLY A 14 0.40 -5.02 -12.31
N ALA A 15 0.06 -4.38 -11.19
CA ALA A 15 -0.14 -2.94 -11.11
C ALA A 15 1.21 -2.19 -11.18
N TYR A 16 2.24 -2.70 -10.51
CA TYR A 16 3.60 -2.16 -10.62
C TYR A 16 4.17 -2.31 -12.03
N ASN A 17 3.90 -3.42 -12.72
CA ASN A 17 4.44 -3.64 -14.07
C ASN A 17 3.70 -2.86 -15.17
N LYS A 18 2.40 -2.59 -15.00
CA LYS A 18 1.57 -1.94 -16.04
C LYS A 18 1.27 -0.47 -15.75
N ASN A 19 1.43 -0.03 -14.51
CA ASN A 19 1.03 1.29 -14.06
C ASN A 19 1.88 1.77 -12.88
N SER A 20 3.19 1.54 -12.95
CA SER A 20 4.17 1.88 -11.90
C SER A 20 4.03 3.30 -11.41
N ASP A 21 3.84 4.26 -12.31
CA ASP A 21 3.90 5.69 -11.99
C ASP A 21 2.74 6.10 -11.08
N ASN A 22 1.54 5.60 -11.38
CA ASN A 22 0.37 5.85 -10.55
C ASN A 22 0.43 5.09 -9.22
N VAL A 23 0.98 3.87 -9.20
CA VAL A 23 1.19 3.12 -7.95
C VAL A 23 2.19 3.85 -7.06
N ASN A 24 3.27 4.37 -7.63
CA ASN A 24 4.27 5.14 -6.91
C ASN A 24 3.68 6.45 -6.37
N ALA A 25 2.90 7.18 -7.18
CA ALA A 25 2.19 8.38 -6.73
C ALA A 25 1.18 8.10 -5.61
N ALA A 26 0.45 6.97 -5.67
CA ALA A 26 -0.42 6.57 -4.58
C ALA A 26 0.36 6.24 -3.30
N ASN A 27 1.51 5.57 -3.43
CA ASN A 27 2.38 5.24 -2.32
C ASN A 27 3.02 6.48 -1.65
N THR A 28 3.28 7.56 -2.39
CA THR A 28 3.76 8.82 -1.78
C THR A 28 2.70 9.48 -0.91
N VAL A 29 1.42 9.38 -1.30
CA VAL A 29 0.29 9.95 -0.54
C VAL A 29 -0.13 9.05 0.63
N GLN A 30 -0.21 7.75 0.41
CA GLN A 30 -0.76 6.79 1.38
C GLN A 30 0.30 6.12 2.27
N GLY A 31 1.59 6.41 2.05
CA GLY A 31 2.70 5.71 2.68
C GLY A 31 3.04 4.37 2.03
N ALA A 32 4.19 3.81 2.42
CA ALA A 32 4.80 2.64 1.79
C ALA A 32 3.83 1.45 1.65
N ASP A 33 3.86 0.74 0.51
CA ASP A 33 3.03 -0.43 0.20
C ASP A 33 3.29 -1.65 1.09
N LYS A 34 2.89 -1.54 2.35
CA LYS A 34 3.01 -2.56 3.39
C LYS A 34 1.62 -2.81 3.96
N MET A 35 1.37 -4.07 4.33
CA MET A 35 0.06 -4.46 4.90
C MET A 35 -0.22 -3.78 6.25
N GLY A 36 0.81 -3.35 6.97
CA GLY A 36 0.69 -2.62 8.23
C GLY A 36 0.54 -1.10 8.07
N THR A 37 0.50 -0.56 6.86
CA THR A 37 0.33 0.88 6.65
C THR A 37 -1.11 1.28 6.96
N LYS A 38 -1.27 2.23 7.88
CA LYS A 38 -2.58 2.72 8.33
C LYS A 38 -3.33 3.39 7.18
N LEU A 39 -4.59 2.99 6.97
CA LEU A 39 -5.48 3.63 5.99
C LEU A 39 -6.02 4.95 6.54
N TRP A 40 -6.31 5.89 5.64
CA TRP A 40 -6.76 7.24 6.01
C TRP A 40 -8.04 7.24 6.86
N TRP A 41 -8.91 6.24 6.66
CA TRP A 41 -10.16 6.08 7.39
C TRP A 41 -10.04 5.17 8.62
N ALA A 42 -8.92 4.46 8.79
CA ALA A 42 -8.71 3.60 9.96
C ALA A 42 -8.40 4.51 11.16
N LYS A 43 -9.22 4.43 12.21
CA LYS A 43 -9.15 5.31 13.38
C LYS A 43 -8.16 4.77 14.41
#